data_AF-A0A524FE46-F1
#
_entry.id   AF-A0A524FE46-F1
#
_cell.length_a   1.000
_cell.length_b   1.000
_cell.length_c   1.000
_cell.angle_alpha   90.00
_cell.angle_beta   90.00
_cell.angle_gamma   90.00
#
_symmetry.space_group_name_H-M   'P 1'
#
loop_
_entity.id
_entity.type
_entity.pdbx_description
1 polymer ?
#
loop_
_entity_poly.entity_id
_entity_poly.type
_entity_poly.pdbx_seq_one_letter_code
_entity_poly.pdbx_strand_id
1 'polypeptide(L)'
;MVNEINQNNGKDSADAQEFIQTLTNTIKTLEKTISVLNKKLKDAENEIKTLREENRNLETKGVNASELIKDNEMYKMKIAELEREIKEYKRNQEPYEAEKAKSEKVTSVTKASDIVPKKPSEVIKEQVLGVSESTIATRRKCPNCGNANPASIHEKVDKTRIIIESPRMYGKKYICGECGIEWI
;
A
#
# COMPACT_ATOMS: atom_id res chain seq x y z
N MET A 1 15.39 -9.30 88.40
CA MET A 1 16.52 -9.71 87.54
C MET A 1 16.21 -10.96 86.70
N VAL A 2 16.05 -12.16 87.28
CA VAL A 2 15.87 -13.40 86.48
C VAL A 2 14.67 -13.34 85.52
N ASN A 3 13.52 -12.79 85.95
CA ASN A 3 12.34 -12.67 85.09
C ASN A 3 12.51 -11.70 83.92
N GLU A 4 13.31 -10.63 84.05
CA GLU A 4 13.54 -9.66 82.97
C GLU A 4 14.43 -10.25 81.86
N ILE A 5 15.44 -11.04 82.24
CA ILE A 5 16.32 -11.74 81.29
C ILE A 5 15.50 -12.71 80.42
N ASN A 6 14.55 -13.45 81.02
CA ASN A 6 13.68 -14.36 80.29
C ASN A 6 12.68 -13.65 79.35
N GLN A 7 12.27 -12.41 79.67
CA GLN A 7 11.37 -11.64 78.81
C GLN A 7 12.10 -11.07 77.59
N ASN A 8 13.34 -10.58 77.73
CA ASN A 8 14.12 -10.07 76.61
C ASN A 8 14.45 -11.19 75.60
N ASN A 9 14.94 -12.35 76.08
CA ASN A 9 15.26 -13.51 75.23
C ASN A 9 14.06 -14.00 74.39
N GLY A 10 12.83 -13.85 74.92
CA GLY A 10 11.60 -14.20 74.19
C GLY A 10 11.28 -13.23 73.05
N LYS A 11 11.59 -11.94 73.22
CA LYS A 11 11.36 -10.91 72.20
C LYS A 11 12.34 -11.02 71.04
N ASP A 12 13.64 -11.11 71.35
CA ASP A 12 14.69 -11.16 70.31
C ASP A 12 14.51 -12.37 69.38
N SER A 13 13.95 -13.47 69.90
CA SER A 13 13.55 -14.66 69.15
C SER A 13 12.37 -14.42 68.20
N ALA A 14 11.38 -13.62 68.61
CA ALA A 14 10.21 -13.27 67.78
C ALA A 14 10.59 -12.32 66.64
N ASP A 15 11.35 -11.28 66.94
CA ASP A 15 11.84 -10.29 65.96
C ASP A 15 12.69 -10.99 64.87
N ALA A 16 13.51 -11.99 65.26
CA ALA A 16 14.26 -12.82 64.33
C ALA A 16 13.36 -13.73 63.45
N GLN A 17 12.27 -14.29 63.99
CA GLN A 17 11.34 -15.11 63.22
C GLN A 17 10.56 -14.28 62.18
N GLU A 18 10.14 -13.06 62.51
CA GLU A 18 9.49 -12.15 61.55
C GLU A 18 10.44 -11.78 60.40
N PHE A 19 11.72 -11.54 60.69
CA PHE A 19 12.74 -11.29 59.67
C PHE A 19 12.96 -12.50 58.76
N ILE A 20 13.06 -13.72 59.31
CA ILE A 20 13.18 -14.96 58.53
C ILE A 20 11.95 -15.19 57.65
N GLN A 21 10.74 -14.95 58.17
CA GLN A 21 9.50 -15.05 57.40
C GLN A 21 9.42 -14.00 56.28
N THR A 22 9.93 -12.80 56.52
CA THR A 22 10.04 -11.73 55.51
C THR A 22 11.01 -12.13 54.38
N LEU A 23 12.22 -12.61 54.71
CA LEU A 23 13.17 -13.13 53.72
C LEU A 23 12.60 -14.33 52.94
N THR A 24 11.88 -15.22 53.61
CA THR A 24 11.22 -16.37 52.96
C THR A 24 10.17 -15.90 51.93
N ASN A 25 9.48 -14.81 52.19
CA ASN A 25 8.48 -14.23 51.29
C ASN A 25 9.13 -13.47 50.12
N THR A 26 10.26 -12.78 50.32
CA THR A 26 10.97 -12.11 49.22
C THR A 26 11.62 -13.12 48.28
N ILE A 27 12.24 -14.19 48.80
CA ILE A 27 12.78 -15.31 47.99
C ILE A 27 11.69 -15.90 47.09
N LYS A 28 10.53 -16.28 47.66
CA LYS A 28 9.37 -16.81 46.90
C LYS A 28 8.80 -15.84 45.87
N THR A 29 9.07 -14.54 46.02
CA THR A 29 8.66 -13.51 45.05
C THR A 29 9.70 -13.38 43.93
N LEU A 30 10.98 -13.42 44.26
CA LEU A 30 12.08 -13.43 43.28
C LEU A 30 12.05 -14.68 42.39
N GLU A 31 11.79 -15.87 42.96
CA GLU A 31 11.62 -17.13 42.21
C GLU A 31 10.52 -17.03 41.15
N LYS A 32 9.37 -16.44 41.51
CA LYS A 32 8.26 -16.17 40.57
C LYS A 32 8.67 -15.18 39.49
N THR A 33 9.36 -14.10 39.86
CA THR A 33 9.87 -13.11 38.90
C THR A 33 10.86 -13.73 37.91
N ILE A 34 11.80 -14.55 38.37
CA ILE A 34 12.76 -15.28 37.53
C ILE A 34 12.03 -16.23 36.57
N SER A 35 11.02 -16.97 37.04
CA SER A 35 10.20 -17.84 36.18
C SER A 35 9.48 -17.07 35.06
N VAL A 36 8.88 -15.91 35.38
CA VAL A 36 8.23 -15.04 34.39
C VAL A 36 9.23 -14.44 33.40
N LEU A 37 10.41 -14.01 33.86
CA LEU A 37 11.47 -13.47 33.00
C LEU A 37 12.04 -14.52 32.05
N ASN A 38 12.30 -15.74 32.55
CA ASN A 38 12.79 -16.85 31.74
C ASN A 38 11.77 -17.25 30.66
N LYS A 39 10.46 -17.19 30.96
CA LYS A 39 9.43 -17.37 29.92
C LYS A 39 9.52 -16.27 28.86
N LYS A 40 9.51 -14.98 29.26
CA LYS A 40 9.59 -13.85 28.33
C LYS A 40 10.84 -13.89 27.43
N LEU A 41 11.98 -14.30 27.99
CA LEU A 41 13.23 -14.46 27.27
C LEU A 41 13.10 -15.53 26.18
N LYS A 42 12.56 -16.71 26.53
CA LYS A 42 12.30 -17.79 25.56
C LYS A 42 11.27 -17.38 24.50
N ASP A 43 10.23 -16.64 24.86
CA ASP A 43 9.24 -16.13 23.90
C ASP A 43 9.91 -15.17 22.89
N ALA A 44 10.77 -14.26 23.35
CA ALA A 44 11.54 -13.34 22.49
C ALA A 44 12.63 -14.05 21.64
N GLU A 45 13.27 -15.11 22.14
CA GLU A 45 14.20 -15.94 21.35
C GLU A 45 13.50 -16.60 20.14
N ASN A 46 12.25 -17.03 20.32
CA ASN A 46 11.44 -17.58 19.22
C ASN A 46 11.05 -16.49 18.21
N GLU A 47 10.67 -15.30 18.66
CA GLU A 47 10.36 -14.15 17.79
C GLU A 47 11.59 -13.71 16.96
N ILE A 48 12.76 -13.62 17.58
CA ILE A 48 14.03 -13.36 16.88
C ILE A 48 14.33 -14.45 15.84
N LYS A 49 13.98 -15.72 16.13
CA LYS A 49 14.16 -16.83 15.19
C LYS A 49 13.20 -16.74 13.99
N THR A 50 11.93 -16.37 14.19
CA THR A 50 10.97 -16.21 13.08
C THR A 50 11.34 -15.02 12.21
N LEU A 51 11.63 -13.85 12.79
CA LEU A 51 12.01 -12.64 12.04
C LEU A 51 13.29 -12.83 11.21
N ARG A 52 14.27 -13.61 11.70
CA ARG A 52 15.47 -13.97 10.92
C ARG A 52 15.15 -14.85 9.71
N GLU A 53 14.18 -15.75 9.83
CA GLU A 53 13.77 -16.61 8.73
C GLU A 53 12.88 -15.87 7.73
N GLU A 54 12.01 -14.97 8.19
CA GLU A 54 11.25 -14.06 7.32
C GLU A 54 12.16 -13.15 6.51
N ASN A 55 13.21 -12.56 7.12
CA ASN A 55 14.19 -11.75 6.40
C ASN A 55 14.91 -12.52 5.29
N ARG A 56 15.37 -13.76 5.54
CA ARG A 56 15.94 -14.64 4.48
C ARG A 56 14.95 -14.89 3.34
N ASN A 57 13.67 -15.10 3.68
CA ASN A 57 12.58 -15.30 2.73
C ASN A 57 12.11 -14.00 2.03
N LEU A 58 12.62 -12.83 2.43
CA LEU A 58 12.49 -11.55 1.73
C LEU A 58 13.73 -11.26 0.87
N GLU A 59 14.93 -11.58 1.35
CA GLU A 59 16.18 -11.49 0.60
C GLU A 59 16.13 -12.32 -0.69
N THR A 60 15.67 -13.58 -0.63
CA THR A 60 15.50 -14.43 -1.82
C THR A 60 14.48 -13.87 -2.81
N LYS A 61 13.38 -13.26 -2.33
CA LYS A 61 12.42 -12.54 -3.20
C LYS A 61 13.03 -11.28 -3.80
N GLY A 62 13.94 -10.62 -3.10
CA GLY A 62 14.73 -9.48 -3.59
C GLY A 62 15.70 -9.86 -4.70
N VAL A 63 16.28 -11.06 -4.67
CA VAL A 63 17.10 -11.58 -5.79
C VAL A 63 16.26 -11.68 -7.07
N ASN A 64 15.05 -12.24 -6.99
CA ASN A 64 14.14 -12.33 -8.15
C ASN A 64 13.75 -10.93 -8.69
N ALA A 65 13.63 -9.92 -7.82
CA ALA A 65 13.38 -8.55 -8.25
C ALA A 65 14.57 -7.94 -9.02
N SER A 66 15.81 -8.29 -8.66
CA SER A 66 17.03 -7.88 -9.39
C SER A 66 17.12 -8.52 -10.78
N GLU A 67 16.67 -9.76 -10.92
CA GLU A 67 16.56 -10.45 -12.22
C GLU A 67 15.50 -9.78 -13.11
N LEU A 68 14.30 -9.55 -12.58
CA LEU A 68 13.23 -8.83 -13.28
C LEU A 68 13.63 -7.40 -13.71
N ILE A 69 14.52 -6.71 -12.99
CA ILE A 69 15.04 -5.41 -13.39
C ILE A 69 15.90 -5.53 -14.66
N LYS A 70 16.82 -6.52 -14.71
CA LYS A 70 17.68 -6.77 -15.88
C LYS A 70 16.86 -7.13 -17.12
N ASP A 71 15.85 -7.98 -16.96
CA ASP A 71 14.93 -8.33 -18.05
C ASP A 71 14.19 -7.11 -18.58
N ASN A 72 13.70 -6.23 -17.70
CA ASN A 72 13.07 -4.98 -18.09
C ASN A 72 14.03 -4.02 -18.83
N GLU A 73 15.33 -4.01 -18.48
CA GLU A 73 16.34 -3.24 -19.20
C GLU A 73 16.64 -3.83 -20.59
N MET A 74 16.78 -5.15 -20.69
CA MET A 74 16.92 -5.87 -21.97
C MET A 74 15.72 -5.61 -22.90
N TYR A 75 14.48 -5.71 -22.38
CA TYR A 75 13.28 -5.45 -23.18
C TYR A 75 13.18 -3.98 -23.62
N LYS A 76 13.54 -3.00 -22.78
CA LYS A 76 13.65 -1.59 -23.19
C LYS A 76 14.63 -1.40 -24.35
N MET A 77 15.80 -2.04 -24.29
CA MET A 77 16.77 -1.98 -25.39
C MET A 77 16.23 -2.61 -26.68
N LYS A 78 15.56 -3.77 -26.63
CA LYS A 78 14.99 -4.38 -27.84
C LYS A 78 13.81 -3.58 -28.40
N ILE A 79 13.00 -2.92 -27.58
CA ILE A 79 11.97 -1.97 -28.04
C ILE A 79 12.62 -0.80 -28.79
N ALA A 80 13.64 -0.16 -28.22
CA ALA A 80 14.34 0.96 -28.85
C ALA A 80 15.12 0.59 -30.13
N GLU A 81 15.44 -0.70 -30.31
CA GLU A 81 15.98 -1.24 -31.57
C GLU A 81 14.87 -1.38 -32.63
N LEU A 82 13.77 -2.05 -32.28
CA LEU A 82 12.60 -2.26 -33.17
C LEU A 82 11.98 -0.93 -33.61
N GLU A 83 11.91 0.08 -32.74
CA GLU A 83 11.46 1.43 -33.10
C GLU A 83 12.37 2.10 -34.14
N ARG A 84 13.67 1.77 -34.15
CA ARG A 84 14.63 2.25 -35.15
C ARG A 84 14.46 1.51 -36.48
N GLU A 85 14.35 0.18 -36.44
CA GLU A 85 14.05 -0.67 -37.60
C GLU A 85 12.76 -0.18 -38.31
N ILE A 86 11.68 0.06 -37.56
CA ILE A 86 10.40 0.58 -38.07
C ILE A 86 10.55 1.98 -38.68
N LYS A 87 11.36 2.86 -38.08
CA LYS A 87 11.60 4.23 -38.56
C LYS A 87 12.40 4.25 -39.87
N GLU A 88 13.38 3.37 -40.01
CA GLU A 88 14.16 3.21 -41.23
C GLU A 88 13.31 2.60 -42.36
N TYR A 89 12.54 1.55 -42.06
CA TYR A 89 11.63 0.92 -43.02
C TYR A 89 10.62 1.92 -43.61
N LYS A 90 10.02 2.79 -42.77
CA LYS A 90 9.10 3.85 -43.22
C LYS A 90 9.78 4.85 -44.17
N ARG A 91 10.98 5.35 -43.83
CA ARG A 91 11.75 6.24 -44.71
C ARG A 91 12.02 5.61 -46.08
N ASN A 92 12.23 4.30 -46.12
CA ASN A 92 12.54 3.59 -47.35
C ASN A 92 11.30 3.26 -48.21
N GLN A 93 10.07 3.51 -47.73
CA GLN A 93 8.83 3.36 -48.51
C GLN A 93 8.35 4.67 -49.18
N GLU A 94 8.63 5.84 -48.60
CA GLU A 94 8.23 7.15 -49.15
C GLU A 94 8.62 7.40 -50.63
N PRO A 95 9.74 6.87 -51.18
CA PRO A 95 10.08 7.06 -52.59
C PRO A 95 9.10 6.44 -53.60
N TYR A 96 8.35 5.39 -53.23
CA TYR A 96 7.50 4.63 -54.15
C TYR A 96 6.15 5.31 -54.46
N GLU A 97 5.53 5.94 -53.45
CA GLU A 97 4.16 6.49 -53.61
C GLU A 97 4.15 7.84 -54.36
N ALA A 98 5.27 8.58 -54.31
CA ALA A 98 5.41 9.89 -54.94
C ALA A 98 5.33 9.86 -56.48
N GLU A 99 5.70 8.75 -57.14
CA GLU A 99 5.54 8.61 -58.60
C GLU A 99 4.11 8.21 -58.99
N LYS A 100 3.42 7.45 -58.14
CA LYS A 100 2.04 6.97 -58.39
C LYS A 100 1.01 8.09 -58.31
N ALA A 101 1.27 9.12 -57.50
CA ALA A 101 0.41 10.29 -57.33
C ALA A 101 0.30 11.22 -58.57
N LYS A 102 0.98 10.93 -59.69
CA LYS A 102 0.96 11.79 -60.90
C LYS A 102 0.02 11.34 -62.02
N SER A 103 -0.60 10.16 -61.93
CA SER A 103 -1.43 9.62 -63.03
C SER A 103 -2.95 9.82 -62.91
N GLU A 104 -3.48 10.08 -61.71
CA GLU A 104 -4.94 10.13 -61.49
C GLU A 104 -5.45 11.53 -61.14
N LYS A 105 -5.98 12.23 -62.14
CA LYS A 105 -6.68 13.52 -61.99
C LYS A 105 -8.02 13.50 -62.71
N VAL A 106 -8.99 12.74 -62.16
CA VAL A 106 -10.32 12.53 -62.75
C VAL A 106 -11.44 12.80 -61.73
N THR A 107 -12.18 13.88 -61.97
CA THR A 107 -13.54 14.24 -61.48
C THR A 107 -14.07 13.75 -60.13
N SER A 108 -14.19 14.70 -59.19
CA SER A 108 -15.44 15.09 -58.48
C SER A 108 -16.68 14.18 -58.52
N VAL A 109 -17.36 14.03 -57.37
CA VAL A 109 -18.79 14.41 -57.18
C VAL A 109 -19.16 14.45 -55.67
N THR A 110 -20.26 15.14 -55.33
CA THR A 110 -20.75 15.36 -53.95
C THR A 110 -21.62 14.22 -53.41
N LYS A 111 -21.64 14.04 -52.07
CA LYS A 111 -22.84 14.21 -51.21
C LYS A 111 -22.57 13.88 -49.74
N ALA A 112 -23.46 14.34 -48.85
CA ALA A 112 -23.53 13.97 -47.44
C ALA A 112 -24.71 13.02 -47.17
N SER A 113 -24.66 12.28 -46.07
CA SER A 113 -25.82 11.57 -45.48
C SER A 113 -25.55 11.19 -44.03
N ASP A 114 -26.42 11.61 -43.11
CA ASP A 114 -26.42 11.19 -41.71
C ASP A 114 -26.79 9.70 -41.55
N ILE A 115 -26.13 8.99 -40.62
CA ILE A 115 -26.71 7.80 -39.99
C ILE A 115 -26.38 7.81 -38.49
N VAL A 116 -27.45 7.79 -37.66
CA VAL A 116 -27.39 7.58 -36.20
C VAL A 116 -28.33 6.43 -35.83
N PRO A 117 -27.87 5.44 -35.04
CA PRO A 117 -28.75 4.58 -34.24
C PRO A 117 -28.69 4.88 -32.72
N LYS A 118 -29.71 4.47 -31.98
CA LYS A 118 -29.94 4.73 -30.54
C LYS A 118 -29.63 3.52 -29.63
N LYS A 119 -29.52 3.81 -28.31
CA LYS A 119 -30.01 3.12 -27.06
C LYS A 119 -30.76 1.76 -27.17
N PRO A 120 -30.95 0.94 -26.08
CA PRO A 120 -30.85 1.22 -24.62
C PRO A 120 -29.61 0.56 -23.96
N SER A 121 -29.48 0.17 -22.68
CA SER A 121 -30.28 0.11 -21.41
C SER A 121 -29.33 0.32 -20.21
N GLU A 122 -29.68 0.57 -18.93
CA GLU A 122 -30.82 0.31 -18.00
C GLU A 122 -30.66 -0.91 -17.06
N VAL A 123 -31.20 -0.78 -15.84
CA VAL A 123 -31.27 -1.72 -14.69
C VAL A 123 -30.08 -1.72 -13.72
N ILE A 124 -30.35 -1.19 -12.52
CA ILE A 124 -29.52 -1.26 -11.31
C ILE A 124 -29.57 -2.68 -10.72
N LYS A 125 -28.43 -3.20 -10.22
CA LYS A 125 -28.44 -4.17 -9.12
C LYS A 125 -27.46 -3.77 -8.03
N GLU A 126 -28.06 -3.41 -6.89
CA GLU A 126 -27.40 -3.11 -5.64
C GLU A 126 -26.86 -4.39 -5.01
N GLN A 127 -25.58 -4.39 -4.63
CA GLN A 127 -25.01 -5.40 -3.72
C GLN A 127 -24.23 -4.68 -2.62
N VAL A 128 -24.85 -4.66 -1.43
CA VAL A 128 -24.21 -4.22 -0.19
C VAL A 128 -23.10 -5.21 0.15
N LEU A 129 -21.86 -4.80 -0.08
CA LEU A 129 -20.68 -5.57 0.30
C LEU A 129 -20.30 -5.20 1.74
N GLY A 130 -20.39 -6.19 2.63
CA GLY A 130 -20.17 -5.99 4.07
C GLY A 130 -18.76 -5.52 4.41
N VAL A 131 -18.63 -4.81 5.53
CA VAL A 131 -17.36 -4.29 6.03
C VAL A 131 -16.44 -5.46 6.41
N SER A 132 -15.49 -5.80 5.53
CA SER A 132 -14.36 -6.68 5.85
C SER A 132 -13.14 -5.83 6.20
N GLU A 133 -12.82 -5.84 7.49
CA GLU A 133 -11.77 -5.08 8.14
C GLU A 133 -10.38 -5.34 7.52
N SER A 134 -9.99 -4.49 6.57
CA SER A 134 -8.73 -4.61 5.84
C SER A 134 -8.13 -3.24 5.58
N THR A 135 -7.03 -2.93 6.28
CA THR A 135 -6.32 -1.64 6.26
C THR A 135 -5.44 -1.45 5.01
N ILE A 136 -5.94 -1.90 3.85
CA ILE A 136 -5.35 -1.62 2.55
C ILE A 136 -5.91 -0.27 2.09
N ALA A 137 -5.07 0.75 1.98
CA ALA A 137 -5.48 2.09 1.55
C ALA A 137 -6.17 2.02 0.17
N THR A 138 -7.50 2.13 0.16
CA THR A 138 -8.34 1.89 -1.03
C THR A 138 -7.96 2.85 -2.14
N ARG A 139 -7.23 2.35 -3.15
CA ARG A 139 -6.84 3.14 -4.33
C ARG A 139 -8.11 3.71 -4.96
N ARG A 140 -8.22 5.04 -4.97
CA ARG A 140 -9.42 5.76 -5.38
C ARG A 140 -9.81 5.33 -6.79
N LYS A 141 -11.04 4.85 -6.95
CA LYS A 141 -11.60 4.48 -8.25
C LYS A 141 -12.62 5.51 -8.69
N CYS A 142 -12.66 5.79 -9.99
CA CYS A 142 -13.70 6.61 -10.57
C CYS A 142 -15.07 5.90 -10.45
N PRO A 143 -16.12 6.54 -9.89
CA PRO A 143 -17.42 5.90 -9.72
C PRO A 143 -18.19 5.73 -11.04
N ASN A 144 -17.80 6.45 -12.11
CA ASN A 144 -18.47 6.40 -13.40
C ASN A 144 -17.85 5.36 -14.37
N CYS A 145 -16.51 5.37 -14.54
CA CYS A 145 -15.81 4.45 -15.46
C CYS A 145 -14.96 3.37 -14.77
N GLY A 146 -14.99 3.27 -13.43
CA GLY A 146 -14.23 2.28 -12.66
C GLY A 146 -12.71 2.49 -12.59
N ASN A 147 -12.17 3.42 -13.38
CA ASN A 147 -10.74 3.70 -13.51
C ASN A 147 -10.03 3.86 -12.16
N ALA A 148 -8.96 3.09 -11.95
CA ALA A 148 -8.15 3.05 -10.74
C ALA A 148 -6.71 3.59 -10.92
N ASN A 149 -6.38 4.15 -12.09
CA ASN A 149 -5.06 4.72 -12.38
C ASN A 149 -4.90 6.09 -11.68
N PRO A 150 -3.99 6.24 -10.69
CA PRO A 150 -3.82 7.51 -9.99
C PRO A 150 -3.36 8.66 -10.89
N ALA A 151 -2.65 8.38 -12.00
CA ALA A 151 -2.24 9.40 -12.96
C ALA A 151 -3.41 10.00 -13.75
N SER A 152 -4.48 9.24 -13.96
CA SER A 152 -5.73 9.67 -14.62
C SER A 152 -6.73 10.34 -13.64
N ILE A 153 -6.33 10.64 -12.40
CA ILE A 153 -7.19 11.24 -11.36
C ILE A 153 -6.57 12.56 -10.94
N HIS A 154 -7.17 13.67 -11.35
CA HIS A 154 -6.65 15.01 -11.13
C HIS A 154 -7.36 15.70 -9.96
N GLU A 155 -6.59 16.18 -8.99
CA GLU A 155 -7.10 17.02 -7.90
C GLU A 155 -7.23 18.47 -8.39
N LYS A 156 -8.36 19.12 -8.10
CA LYS A 156 -8.59 20.55 -8.36
C LYS A 156 -9.16 21.24 -7.13
N VAL A 157 -8.86 22.52 -6.98
CA VAL A 157 -9.42 23.36 -5.92
C VAL A 157 -10.91 23.63 -6.20
N ASP A 158 -11.76 23.27 -5.24
CA ASP A 158 -13.18 23.59 -5.26
C ASP A 158 -13.44 24.93 -4.56
N LYS A 159 -13.74 25.95 -5.36
CA LYS A 159 -14.05 27.30 -4.86
C LYS A 159 -15.45 27.43 -4.25
N THR A 160 -16.32 26.44 -4.41
CA THR A 160 -17.68 26.47 -3.84
C THR A 160 -17.69 26.13 -2.35
N ARG A 161 -16.79 25.23 -1.92
CA ARG A 161 -16.64 24.81 -0.52
C ARG A 161 -15.44 25.52 0.13
N ILE A 162 -15.70 26.54 0.93
CA ILE A 162 -14.68 27.15 1.80
C ILE A 162 -14.52 26.27 3.05
N ILE A 163 -13.28 26.00 3.47
CA ILE A 163 -12.95 25.23 4.69
C ILE A 163 -12.63 26.21 5.84
N ILE A 164 -11.80 27.23 5.57
CA ILE A 164 -11.43 28.29 6.52
C ILE A 164 -11.50 29.62 5.77
N GLU A 165 -12.04 30.65 6.40
CA GLU A 165 -12.26 31.97 5.77
C GLU A 165 -11.01 32.87 5.85
N SER A 166 -10.22 32.77 6.92
CA SER A 166 -8.95 33.51 7.09
C SER A 166 -7.90 32.65 7.81
N PRO A 167 -6.75 32.32 7.18
CA PRO A 167 -6.45 32.52 5.76
C PRO A 167 -7.43 31.70 4.89
N ARG A 168 -7.89 32.27 3.77
CA ARG A 168 -8.95 31.62 2.97
C ARG A 168 -8.45 30.33 2.32
N MET A 169 -8.98 29.19 2.77
CA MET A 169 -8.69 27.86 2.22
C MET A 169 -9.95 27.22 1.67
N TYR A 170 -9.79 26.64 0.47
CA TYR A 170 -10.86 26.05 -0.32
C TYR A 170 -10.81 24.51 -0.29
N GLY A 171 -11.92 23.89 -0.67
CA GLY A 171 -12.07 22.46 -0.83
C GLY A 171 -11.16 21.87 -1.92
N LYS A 172 -11.07 20.55 -1.93
CA LYS A 172 -10.45 19.76 -2.99
C LYS A 172 -11.48 18.83 -3.57
N LYS A 173 -11.69 18.89 -4.88
CA LYS A 173 -12.47 17.93 -5.65
C LYS A 173 -11.57 17.16 -6.60
N TYR A 174 -11.99 15.97 -7.00
CA TYR A 174 -11.24 15.11 -7.91
C TYR A 174 -11.99 14.97 -9.23
N ILE A 175 -11.26 14.89 -10.33
CA ILE A 175 -11.81 14.74 -11.68
C ILE A 175 -11.11 13.58 -12.38
N CYS A 176 -11.88 12.68 -12.98
CA CYS A 176 -11.33 11.61 -13.81
C CYS A 176 -10.97 12.14 -15.20
N GLY A 177 -9.71 11.99 -15.60
CA GLY A 177 -9.20 12.44 -16.92
C GLY A 177 -9.76 11.68 -18.12
N GLU A 178 -10.34 10.48 -17.92
CA GLU A 178 -10.89 9.66 -19.01
C GLU A 178 -12.38 9.95 -19.31
N CYS A 179 -13.20 10.21 -18.29
CA CYS A 179 -14.65 10.40 -18.45
C CYS A 179 -15.16 11.76 -17.95
N GLY A 180 -14.28 12.64 -17.47
CA GLY A 180 -14.60 14.00 -17.03
C GLY A 180 -15.43 14.11 -15.74
N ILE A 181 -15.89 13.00 -15.13
CA ILE A 181 -16.73 13.06 -13.93
C ILE A 181 -15.96 13.69 -12.76
N GLU A 182 -16.61 14.58 -12.05
CA GLU A 182 -16.13 15.16 -10.78
C GLU A 182 -16.67 14.34 -9.60
N TRP A 183 -15.87 14.18 -8.54
CA TRP A 183 -16.31 13.56 -7.30
C TRP A 183 -16.79 14.66 -6.34
N ILE A 184 -18.05 14.53 -5.91
CA ILE A 184 -18.80 15.45 -5.04
C ILE A 184 -18.69 14.99 -3.59
#